data_AF-A0A6N9AA30-F1
#
_entry.id   AF-A0A6N9AA30-F1
#
_cell.length_a   1.000
_cell.length_b   1.000
_cell.length_c   1.000
_cell.angle_alpha   90.00
_cell.angle_beta   90.00
_cell.angle_gamma   90.00
#
_symmetry.space_group_name_H-M   'P 1'
#
loop_
_entity.id
_entity.type
_entity.pdbx_description
1 polymer ?
#
loop_
_entity_poly.entity_id
_entity_poly.type
_entity_poly.pdbx_seq_one_letter_code
_entity_poly.pdbx_strand_id
1 'polypeptide(L)'
;VEVDGVVRRGFPTPSGRLEFWSSTLAAWGWPELAVPGYVRSHVHRSKLGEEGMCLISTFRLPVQIHTRSANAKWLNEIAHTNPLWVHPKDAARMGVGTGDLVRVETRIGHFVVKAWVTEGIHPGVVACSHHMGRWKTGDGPRQNTATVALHNEGSGWGMKQKRGTGPFRSDDPDTARIWWTDVGVHQNMTFPVQPDPISGAHCWHQAVRVSKAAPGDRYGDISVDTAKSRAVFREWLEFTRSATGHSPDGTRRPWWLLRPVRPERAAYDLPRAGGNGATEGGTPPGGP
;
A
#
# COMPACT_ATOMS: atom_id res chain seq x y z
N VAL A 1 -0.91 -39.02 -9.44
CA VAL A 1 0.11 -38.90 -10.51
C VAL A 1 0.84 -40.21 -10.62
N GLU A 2 1.04 -40.72 -11.83
CA GLU A 2 1.83 -41.94 -12.05
C GLU A 2 3.32 -41.58 -12.13
N VAL A 3 4.12 -42.29 -11.32
CA VAL A 3 5.58 -42.18 -11.25
C VAL A 3 6.11 -43.61 -11.21
N ASP A 4 6.90 -44.00 -12.21
CA ASP A 4 7.49 -45.34 -12.34
C ASP A 4 6.47 -46.48 -12.19
N GLY A 5 5.29 -46.33 -12.82
CA GLY A 5 4.20 -47.31 -12.77
C GLY A 5 3.41 -47.34 -11.46
N VAL A 6 3.73 -46.47 -10.49
CA VAL A 6 3.02 -46.38 -9.21
C VAL A 6 2.21 -45.10 -9.11
N VAL A 7 0.92 -45.24 -8.80
CA VAL A 7 0.05 -44.09 -8.51
C VAL A 7 0.39 -43.50 -7.15
N ARG A 8 0.83 -42.24 -7.14
CA ARG A 8 1.14 -41.46 -5.93
C ARG A 8 0.21 -40.26 -5.79
N ARG A 9 0.07 -39.75 -4.56
CA ARG A 9 -0.58 -38.45 -4.30
C ARG A 9 0.28 -37.34 -4.92
N GLY A 10 -0.32 -36.55 -5.79
CA GLY A 10 0.33 -35.42 -6.45
C GLY A 10 0.21 -34.11 -5.66
N PHE A 11 0.89 -33.07 -6.17
CA PHE A 11 0.66 -31.69 -5.74
C PHE A 11 -0.73 -31.21 -6.17
N PRO A 12 -1.32 -30.21 -5.50
CA PRO A 12 -2.59 -29.60 -5.89
C PRO A 12 -2.43 -28.65 -7.10
N THR A 13 -1.81 -29.15 -8.17
CA THR A 13 -1.56 -28.46 -9.45
C THR A 13 -2.28 -29.19 -10.58
N PRO A 14 -2.54 -28.55 -11.73
CA PRO A 14 -3.18 -29.22 -12.88
C PRO A 14 -2.51 -30.52 -13.31
N SER A 15 -1.17 -30.55 -13.36
CA SER A 15 -0.39 -31.75 -13.70
C SER A 15 -0.25 -32.78 -12.56
N GLY A 16 -0.61 -32.41 -11.32
CA GLY A 16 -0.30 -33.20 -10.13
C GLY A 16 1.21 -33.24 -9.77
N ARG A 17 2.05 -32.47 -10.47
CA ARG A 17 3.50 -32.36 -10.26
C ARG A 17 3.90 -30.94 -9.85
N LEU A 18 5.14 -30.73 -9.44
CA LEU A 18 5.69 -29.38 -9.27
C LEU A 18 5.86 -28.76 -10.67
N GLU A 19 5.10 -27.69 -10.97
CA GLU A 19 5.12 -27.05 -12.29
C GLU A 19 6.22 -25.99 -12.36
N PHE A 20 7.35 -26.33 -12.98
CA PHE A 20 8.37 -25.35 -13.35
C PHE A 20 7.91 -24.45 -14.51
N TRP A 21 7.22 -25.04 -15.48
CA TRP A 21 6.47 -24.32 -16.50
C TRP A 21 4.97 -24.33 -16.12
N SER A 22 4.40 -23.16 -15.93
CA SER A 22 3.01 -22.98 -15.51
C SER A 22 2.07 -23.04 -16.72
N SER A 23 1.40 -24.19 -16.87
CA SER A 23 0.31 -24.39 -17.83
C SER A 23 -0.84 -23.39 -17.65
N THR A 24 -1.09 -23.00 -16.39
CA THR A 24 -2.14 -22.04 -16.04
C THR A 24 -1.84 -20.66 -16.64
N LEU A 25 -0.69 -20.05 -16.34
CA LEU A 25 -0.30 -18.77 -16.92
C LEU A 25 -0.33 -18.80 -18.46
N ALA A 26 0.24 -19.82 -19.10
CA ALA A 26 0.25 -19.93 -20.56
C ALA A 26 -1.17 -19.96 -21.16
N ALA A 27 -2.05 -20.82 -20.62
CA ALA A 27 -3.43 -20.96 -21.10
C ALA A 27 -4.29 -19.71 -20.81
N TRP A 28 -3.99 -18.98 -19.73
CA TRP A 28 -4.66 -17.74 -19.34
C TRP A 28 -4.06 -16.49 -20.00
N GLY A 29 -3.35 -16.70 -21.11
CA GLY A 29 -2.85 -15.65 -21.97
C GLY A 29 -1.46 -15.16 -21.65
N TRP A 30 -0.72 -15.71 -20.68
CA TRP A 30 0.62 -15.28 -20.21
C TRP A 30 1.75 -16.30 -20.45
N PRO A 31 1.99 -16.75 -21.70
CA PRO A 31 3.04 -17.72 -22.00
C PRO A 31 4.45 -17.21 -21.69
N GLU A 32 4.69 -15.91 -21.82
CA GLU A 32 5.99 -15.27 -21.58
C GLU A 32 6.38 -15.21 -20.09
N LEU A 33 5.40 -15.43 -19.19
CA LEU A 33 5.61 -15.52 -17.74
C LEU A 33 5.38 -16.93 -17.20
N ALA A 34 5.19 -17.93 -18.09
CA ALA A 34 4.96 -19.31 -17.68
C ALA A 34 6.19 -19.95 -17.03
N VAL A 35 7.39 -19.38 -17.20
CA VAL A 35 8.61 -19.78 -16.50
C VAL A 35 9.07 -18.62 -15.62
N PRO A 36 9.56 -18.87 -14.39
CA PRO A 36 10.14 -17.82 -13.56
C PRO A 36 11.26 -17.06 -14.30
N GLY A 37 11.17 -15.73 -14.29
CA GLY A 37 12.10 -14.85 -14.97
C GLY A 37 12.12 -13.46 -14.36
N TYR A 38 12.84 -12.54 -15.01
CA TYR A 38 12.93 -11.17 -14.55
C TYR A 38 11.85 -10.29 -15.18
N VAL A 39 11.07 -9.61 -14.34
CA VAL A 39 10.09 -8.60 -14.75
C VAL A 39 10.47 -7.26 -14.12
N ARG A 40 10.62 -6.22 -14.94
CA ARG A 40 10.89 -4.87 -14.45
C ARG A 40 9.62 -4.29 -13.82
N SER A 41 9.68 -3.92 -12.55
CA SER A 41 8.56 -3.29 -11.85
C SER A 41 8.43 -1.79 -12.19
N HIS A 42 7.31 -1.19 -11.79
CA HIS A 42 7.05 0.25 -11.91
C HIS A 42 8.02 1.12 -11.09
N VAL A 43 8.70 0.54 -10.09
CA VAL A 43 9.74 1.21 -9.29
C VAL A 43 11.16 0.89 -9.77
N HIS A 44 11.32 0.23 -10.91
CA HIS A 44 12.63 0.01 -11.50
C HIS A 44 13.32 1.35 -11.82
N ARG A 45 14.63 1.48 -11.58
CA ARG A 45 15.39 2.74 -11.74
C ARG A 45 15.17 3.44 -13.09
N SER A 46 15.06 2.67 -14.17
CA SER A 46 14.79 3.21 -15.53
C SER A 46 13.40 3.84 -15.70
N LYS A 47 12.52 3.74 -14.70
CA LYS A 47 11.16 4.31 -14.67
C LYS A 47 11.03 5.49 -13.69
N LEU A 48 12.02 5.70 -12.81
CA LEU A 48 11.95 6.68 -11.73
C LEU A 48 12.41 8.10 -12.13
N GLY A 49 13.11 8.26 -13.26
CA GLY A 49 13.79 9.52 -13.56
C GLY A 49 15.00 9.76 -12.64
N GLU A 50 15.69 10.90 -12.79
CA GLU A 50 16.93 11.17 -12.03
C GLU A 50 16.67 11.46 -10.54
N GLU A 51 15.55 12.09 -10.23
CA GLU A 51 15.17 12.49 -8.87
C GLU A 51 14.20 11.51 -8.20
N GLY A 52 13.68 10.53 -8.94
CA GLY A 52 12.75 9.56 -8.37
C GLY A 52 13.44 8.51 -7.52
N MET A 53 12.74 8.11 -6.46
CA MET A 53 13.20 7.13 -5.49
C MET A 53 12.16 6.01 -5.34
N CYS A 54 12.62 4.82 -4.96
CA CYS A 54 11.74 3.74 -4.54
C CYS A 54 11.40 3.91 -3.06
N LEU A 55 10.11 4.03 -2.73
CA LEU A 55 9.60 3.98 -1.36
C LEU A 55 9.25 2.54 -0.98
N ILE A 56 9.99 2.00 -0.01
CA ILE A 56 9.62 0.78 0.72
C ILE A 56 8.62 1.16 1.81
N SER A 57 7.34 0.99 1.51
CA SER A 57 6.23 1.35 2.39
C SER A 57 5.80 0.25 3.37
N THR A 58 6.28 -0.97 3.17
CA THR A 58 5.78 -2.18 3.87
C THR A 58 6.75 -2.76 4.89
N PHE A 59 7.90 -2.11 5.11
CA PHE A 59 8.89 -2.62 6.04
C PHE A 59 8.37 -2.60 7.48
N ARG A 60 8.83 -3.58 8.25
CA ARG A 60 8.34 -3.87 9.59
C ARG A 60 9.32 -3.40 10.63
N LEU A 61 8.80 -2.82 11.71
CA LEU A 61 9.57 -2.63 12.92
C LEU A 61 9.41 -3.89 13.79
N PRO A 62 10.50 -4.45 14.35
CA PRO A 62 10.44 -5.70 15.12
C PRO A 62 9.46 -5.69 16.31
N VAL A 63 9.24 -4.50 16.89
CA VAL A 63 8.38 -4.31 18.07
C VAL A 63 6.92 -3.98 17.73
N GLN A 64 6.55 -3.97 16.44
CA GLN A 64 5.21 -3.56 15.99
C GLN A 64 4.54 -4.66 15.14
N ILE A 65 3.24 -4.86 15.34
CA ILE A 65 2.41 -5.78 14.55
C ILE A 65 1.31 -4.99 13.85
N HIS A 66 1.51 -4.71 12.56
CA HIS A 66 0.63 -3.83 11.76
C HIS A 66 0.25 -2.57 12.56
N THR A 67 -1.02 -2.16 12.52
CA THR A 67 -1.57 -1.07 13.34
C THR A 67 -2.21 -1.58 14.64
N ARG A 68 -1.98 -2.86 15.01
CA ARG A 68 -2.61 -3.54 16.16
C ARG A 68 -1.90 -3.22 17.47
N SER A 69 -0.60 -2.98 17.44
CA SER A 69 0.22 -2.68 18.61
C SER A 69 0.00 -1.27 19.20
N ALA A 70 -0.85 -0.44 18.59
CA ALA A 70 -1.14 0.92 19.05
C ALA A 70 -1.67 0.99 20.50
N ASN A 71 -2.28 -0.08 21.02
CA ASN A 71 -2.74 -0.17 22.41
C ASN A 71 -1.64 -0.62 23.40
N ALA A 72 -0.48 -1.09 22.95
CA ALA A 72 0.61 -1.53 23.82
C ALA A 72 1.59 -0.38 24.12
N LYS A 73 1.47 0.26 25.30
CA LYS A 73 2.28 1.43 25.68
C LYS A 73 3.79 1.17 25.61
N TRP A 74 4.23 0.03 26.13
CA TRP A 74 5.63 -0.41 26.15
C TRP A 74 6.23 -0.55 24.74
N LEU A 75 5.45 -1.06 23.78
CA LEU A 75 5.90 -1.18 22.39
C LEU A 75 5.95 0.19 21.69
N ASN A 76 4.98 1.07 21.98
CA ASN A 76 4.96 2.42 21.44
C ASN A 76 6.07 3.30 22.03
N GLU A 77 6.45 3.09 23.29
CA GLU A 77 7.58 3.79 23.89
C GLU A 77 8.88 3.55 23.12
N ILE A 78 9.08 2.32 22.64
CA ILE A 78 10.23 1.96 21.77
C ILE A 78 10.05 2.55 20.36
N ALA A 79 8.84 2.50 19.79
CA ALA A 79 8.58 3.00 18.44
C ALA A 79 7.14 3.54 18.29
N HIS A 80 6.97 4.86 18.39
CA HIS A 80 5.68 5.55 18.26
C HIS A 80 5.51 6.34 16.97
N THR A 81 6.58 6.55 16.19
CA THR A 81 6.55 7.38 14.97
C THR A 81 7.27 6.69 13.80
N ASN A 82 6.88 6.99 12.57
CA ASN A 82 7.44 6.42 11.33
C ASN A 82 8.19 7.47 10.50
N PRO A 83 9.37 7.94 10.94
CA PRO A 83 10.17 8.84 10.13
C PRO A 83 10.56 8.16 8.81
N LEU A 84 10.79 8.97 7.77
CA LEU A 84 11.30 8.49 6.50
C LEU A 84 12.78 8.16 6.66
N TRP A 85 13.17 6.91 6.46
CA TRP A 85 14.57 6.52 6.42
C TRP A 85 15.19 7.02 5.13
N VAL A 86 16.27 7.79 5.25
CA VAL A 86 16.97 8.42 4.13
C VAL A 86 18.47 8.15 4.25
N HIS A 87 19.10 7.72 3.16
CA HIS A 87 20.54 7.53 3.13
C HIS A 87 21.30 8.87 3.22
N PRO A 88 22.45 8.99 3.90
CA PRO A 88 23.18 10.25 4.06
C PRO A 88 23.50 10.99 2.75
N LYS A 89 23.87 10.27 1.68
CA LYS A 89 24.11 10.88 0.35
C LYS A 89 22.87 11.58 -0.21
N ASP A 90 21.70 10.97 -0.05
CA ASP A 90 20.44 11.54 -0.52
C ASP A 90 20.00 12.71 0.36
N ALA A 91 20.17 12.57 1.68
CA ALA A 91 19.90 13.63 2.65
C ALA A 91 20.75 14.89 2.37
N ALA A 92 22.05 14.71 2.09
CA ALA A 92 22.96 15.78 1.70
C ALA A 92 22.53 16.46 0.38
N ARG A 93 22.15 15.67 -0.64
CA ARG A 93 21.62 16.19 -1.91
C ARG A 93 20.35 17.03 -1.71
N MET A 94 19.49 16.64 -0.78
CA MET A 94 18.24 17.35 -0.45
C MET A 94 18.42 18.49 0.55
N GLY A 95 19.58 18.63 1.19
CA GLY A 95 19.80 19.62 2.25
C GLY A 95 18.95 19.40 3.50
N VAL A 96 18.77 18.13 3.90
CA VAL A 96 17.96 17.72 5.06
C VAL A 96 18.76 16.89 6.05
N GLY A 97 18.53 17.11 7.35
CA GLY A 97 19.06 16.32 8.44
C GLY A 97 18.00 15.47 9.13
N THR A 98 18.43 14.65 10.09
CA THR A 98 17.49 13.92 10.96
C THR A 98 16.61 14.90 11.74
N GLY A 99 15.29 14.67 11.71
CA GLY A 99 14.30 15.51 12.37
C GLY A 99 13.70 16.60 11.47
N ASP A 100 14.37 16.95 10.36
CA ASP A 100 13.82 17.88 9.38
C ASP A 100 12.55 17.32 8.72
N LEU A 101 11.63 18.21 8.35
CA LEU A 101 10.46 17.83 7.59
C LEU A 101 10.81 17.66 6.11
N VAL A 102 10.32 16.56 5.55
CA VAL A 102 10.38 16.26 4.13
C VAL A 102 8.97 16.03 3.59
N ARG A 103 8.77 16.42 2.34
CA ARG A 103 7.58 16.09 1.56
C ARG A 103 7.89 14.88 0.69
N VAL A 104 7.04 13.86 0.79
CA VAL A 104 7.11 12.66 -0.06
C VAL A 104 5.97 12.73 -1.06
N GLU A 105 6.32 13.03 -2.31
CA GLU A 105 5.39 13.15 -3.42
C GLU A 105 5.19 11.81 -4.13
N THR A 106 3.92 11.49 -4.36
CA THR A 106 3.45 10.29 -5.07
C THR A 106 2.70 10.72 -6.34
N ARG A 107 2.22 9.74 -7.12
CA ARG A 107 1.41 10.02 -8.32
C ARG A 107 0.09 10.74 -8.03
N ILE A 108 -0.45 10.64 -6.82
CA ILE A 108 -1.79 11.14 -6.50
C ILE A 108 -1.79 12.24 -5.45
N GLY A 109 -0.63 12.62 -4.91
CA GLY A 109 -0.59 13.49 -3.74
C GLY A 109 0.75 13.45 -3.03
N HIS A 110 0.77 13.88 -1.76
CA HIS A 110 1.96 13.84 -0.93
C HIS A 110 1.62 13.69 0.55
N PHE A 111 2.61 13.32 1.34
CA PHE A 111 2.58 13.40 2.80
C PHE A 111 3.85 14.05 3.34
N VAL A 112 3.74 14.70 4.50
CA VAL A 112 4.85 15.40 5.17
C VAL A 112 5.24 14.65 6.43
N VAL A 113 6.51 14.25 6.52
CA VAL A 113 7.05 13.45 7.62
C VAL A 113 8.45 13.91 8.00
N LYS A 114 8.95 13.50 9.17
CA LYS A 114 10.34 13.75 9.58
C LYS A 114 11.30 12.80 8.87
N ALA A 115 12.48 13.27 8.50
CA ALA A 115 13.56 12.45 8.02
C ALA A 115 14.31 11.77 9.18
N TRP A 116 14.77 10.54 8.96
CA TRP A 116 15.72 9.81 9.78
C TRP A 116 16.90 9.41 8.89
N VAL A 117 18.01 10.13 9.03
CA VAL A 117 19.21 9.92 8.20
C VAL A 117 20.01 8.74 8.75
N THR A 118 20.22 7.72 7.93
CA THR A 118 20.88 6.47 8.34
C THR A 118 21.54 5.74 7.17
N GLU A 119 22.70 5.13 7.40
CA GLU A 119 23.37 4.26 6.42
C GLU A 119 22.68 2.88 6.28
N GLY A 120 21.67 2.59 7.12
CA GLY A 120 20.90 1.35 7.06
C GLY A 120 19.93 1.22 5.88
N ILE A 121 19.98 2.12 4.90
CA ILE A 121 19.14 2.09 3.70
C ILE A 121 19.94 2.41 2.45
N HIS A 122 19.66 1.75 1.33
CA HIS A 122 20.40 1.94 0.09
C HIS A 122 20.20 3.35 -0.51
N PRO A 123 21.23 3.98 -1.12
CA PRO A 123 21.07 5.24 -1.87
C PRO A 123 19.99 5.16 -2.97
N GLY A 124 19.16 6.18 -3.12
CA GLY A 124 18.04 6.19 -4.08
C GLY A 124 16.81 5.39 -3.62
N VAL A 125 16.82 4.86 -2.40
CA VAL A 125 15.69 4.17 -1.76
C VAL A 125 15.36 4.89 -0.46
N VAL A 126 14.06 5.07 -0.21
CA VAL A 126 13.55 5.57 1.07
C VAL A 126 12.60 4.54 1.65
N ALA A 127 12.44 4.55 2.97
CA ALA A 127 11.52 3.63 3.63
C ALA A 127 10.71 4.36 4.69
N CYS A 128 9.40 4.13 4.72
CA CYS A 128 8.53 4.61 5.79
C CYS A 128 7.66 3.44 6.27
N SER A 129 7.57 3.27 7.57
CA SER A 129 6.87 2.11 8.14
C SER A 129 5.36 2.34 8.18
N HIS A 130 4.56 1.33 7.85
CA HIS A 130 3.08 1.40 7.87
C HIS A 130 2.44 1.13 9.25
N HIS A 131 3.24 0.93 10.30
CA HIS A 131 2.72 0.57 11.62
C HIS A 131 2.02 1.74 12.35
N MET A 132 2.41 2.98 12.01
CA MET A 132 1.98 4.22 12.68
C MET A 132 1.13 5.10 11.73
N GLY A 133 0.64 6.23 12.21
CA GLY A 133 -0.22 7.14 11.45
C GLY A 133 -1.72 6.92 11.70
N ARG A 134 -2.11 6.35 12.83
CA ARG A 134 -3.53 6.29 13.23
C ARG A 134 -4.06 7.71 13.42
N TRP A 135 -5.29 7.94 12.96
CA TRP A 135 -5.94 9.24 13.01
C TRP A 135 -7.43 9.13 13.37
N LYS A 136 -8.00 10.25 13.82
CA LYS A 136 -9.44 10.44 14.08
C LYS A 136 -9.85 11.90 13.86
N THR A 137 -11.10 12.15 13.47
CA THR A 137 -11.63 13.52 13.27
C THR A 137 -12.29 14.12 14.51
N GLY A 138 -12.65 13.29 15.49
CA GLY A 138 -13.30 13.69 16.73
C GLY A 138 -12.90 12.79 17.90
N ASP A 139 -13.89 12.36 18.69
CA ASP A 139 -13.68 11.42 19.78
C ASP A 139 -13.29 10.03 19.28
N GLY A 140 -12.56 9.29 20.13
CA GLY A 140 -12.03 7.98 19.78
C GLY A 140 -10.76 7.65 20.56
N PRO A 141 -10.02 6.60 20.14
CA PRO A 141 -8.80 6.17 20.81
C PRO A 141 -7.83 7.33 21.07
N ARG A 142 -7.32 7.45 22.30
CA ARG A 142 -6.40 8.52 22.70
C ARG A 142 -4.94 8.15 22.47
N GLN A 143 -4.61 6.89 22.72
CA GLN A 143 -3.25 6.38 22.59
C GLN A 143 -2.85 6.19 21.13
N ASN A 144 -1.63 6.65 20.80
CA ASN A 144 -0.98 6.49 19.50
C ASN A 144 -1.90 6.82 18.30
N THR A 145 -2.70 7.89 18.43
CA THR A 145 -3.70 8.32 17.44
C THR A 145 -3.73 9.84 17.38
N ALA A 146 -3.57 10.42 16.19
CA ALA A 146 -3.63 11.87 15.98
C ALA A 146 -5.09 12.34 15.78
N THR A 147 -5.43 13.52 16.28
CA THR A 147 -6.67 14.21 15.91
C THR A 147 -6.41 15.07 14.68
N VAL A 148 -7.20 14.89 13.63
CA VAL A 148 -7.01 15.53 12.33
C VAL A 148 -8.24 16.30 11.86
N ALA A 149 -8.04 17.27 10.98
CA ALA A 149 -9.07 17.89 10.16
C ALA A 149 -8.99 17.29 8.75
N LEU A 150 -10.12 16.85 8.21
CA LEU A 150 -10.22 16.54 6.79
C LEU A 150 -10.80 17.75 6.06
N HIS A 151 -10.26 18.04 4.89
CA HIS A 151 -10.81 19.00 3.95
C HIS A 151 -10.99 18.29 2.61
N ASN A 152 -12.08 18.61 1.92
CA ASN A 152 -12.38 18.09 0.60
C ASN A 152 -12.83 19.24 -0.30
N GLU A 153 -12.31 19.24 -1.53
CA GLU A 153 -12.73 20.13 -2.60
C GLU A 153 -12.69 19.34 -3.91
N GLY A 154 -13.86 18.99 -4.43
CA GLY A 154 -13.98 18.11 -5.60
C GLY A 154 -13.32 16.74 -5.36
N SER A 155 -12.38 16.37 -6.23
CA SER A 155 -11.60 15.12 -6.09
C SER A 155 -10.42 15.24 -5.11
N GLY A 156 -10.08 16.47 -4.72
CA GLY A 156 -9.00 16.80 -3.81
C GLY A 156 -9.41 16.55 -2.36
N TRP A 157 -8.54 15.90 -1.61
CA TRP A 157 -8.64 15.72 -0.18
C TRP A 157 -7.35 16.15 0.47
N GLY A 158 -7.46 16.64 1.69
CA GLY A 158 -6.30 16.66 2.55
C GLY A 158 -6.65 16.48 4.01
N MET A 159 -5.61 16.15 4.75
CA MET A 159 -5.65 15.89 6.17
C MET A 159 -4.62 16.80 6.82
N LYS A 160 -5.06 17.60 7.79
CA LYS A 160 -4.17 18.42 8.61
C LYS A 160 -4.22 17.94 10.05
N GLN A 161 -3.07 17.69 10.65
CA GLN A 161 -3.01 17.33 12.06
C GLN A 161 -3.41 18.54 12.93
N LYS A 162 -4.44 18.36 13.77
CA LYS A 162 -4.86 19.36 14.77
C LYS A 162 -4.10 19.17 16.07
N ARG A 163 -3.93 17.91 16.48
CA ARG A 163 -3.27 17.52 17.74
C ARG A 163 -2.66 16.13 17.60
N GLY A 164 -1.45 15.96 18.10
CA GLY A 164 -0.83 14.63 18.24
C GLY A 164 -1.43 13.82 19.39
N THR A 165 -0.67 12.84 19.88
CA THR A 165 -0.97 12.17 21.15
C THR A 165 -0.29 12.89 22.32
N GLY A 166 -0.51 12.40 23.52
CA GLY A 166 0.10 12.92 24.73
C GLY A 166 -0.48 12.24 25.97
N PRO A 167 -0.06 12.67 27.16
CA PRO A 167 -0.52 12.10 28.41
C PRO A 167 -2.01 12.39 28.62
N PHE A 168 -2.73 11.42 29.19
CA PHE A 168 -4.14 11.58 29.56
C PHE A 168 -4.46 10.81 30.84
N ARG A 169 -5.50 11.25 31.56
CA ARG A 169 -5.99 10.52 32.74
C ARG A 169 -6.91 9.37 32.34
N SER A 170 -6.71 8.23 32.98
CA SER A 170 -7.56 7.03 32.92
C SER A 170 -7.33 6.18 34.18
N ASP A 171 -8.04 5.05 34.31
CA ASP A 171 -7.84 4.08 35.39
C ASP A 171 -6.45 3.40 35.33
N ASP A 172 -5.77 3.51 34.19
CA ASP A 172 -4.40 3.07 33.98
C ASP A 172 -3.42 4.24 34.20
N PRO A 173 -2.64 4.26 35.31
CA PRO A 173 -1.83 5.41 35.69
C PRO A 173 -0.68 5.70 34.72
N ASP A 174 -0.25 4.73 33.91
CA ASP A 174 0.81 4.95 32.93
C ASP A 174 0.35 5.82 31.76
N THR A 175 -0.95 5.94 31.52
CA THR A 175 -1.47 6.83 30.47
C THR A 175 -1.13 8.30 30.72
N ALA A 176 -0.89 8.69 31.98
CA ALA A 176 -0.42 10.01 32.35
C ALA A 176 1.09 10.22 32.14
N ARG A 177 1.84 9.14 31.83
CA ARG A 177 3.29 9.14 31.64
C ARG A 177 3.73 9.14 30.16
N ILE A 178 2.78 9.10 29.22
CA ILE A 178 3.07 9.17 27.78
C ILE A 178 3.80 10.48 27.48
N TRP A 179 5.06 10.39 27.03
CA TRP A 179 5.91 11.56 26.77
C TRP A 179 6.02 11.92 25.29
N TRP A 180 5.67 11.01 24.38
CA TRP A 180 5.71 11.26 22.94
C TRP A 180 4.43 11.93 22.44
N THR A 181 4.58 12.76 21.41
CA THR A 181 3.47 13.50 20.79
C THR A 181 3.27 13.13 19.32
N ASP A 182 4.34 12.74 18.63
CA ASP A 182 4.32 12.22 17.27
C ASP A 182 3.83 10.78 17.25
N VAL A 183 2.92 10.46 16.33
CA VAL A 183 2.29 9.13 16.22
C VAL A 183 2.35 8.57 14.81
N GLY A 184 3.29 9.10 14.02
CA GLY A 184 3.47 8.79 12.62
C GLY A 184 2.44 9.40 11.67
N VAL A 185 2.62 9.12 10.38
CA VAL A 185 1.85 9.64 9.25
C VAL A 185 1.30 8.48 8.43
N HIS A 186 0.03 8.58 8.00
CA HIS A 186 -0.65 7.53 7.25
C HIS A 186 -0.28 7.53 5.76
N GLN A 187 0.97 7.17 5.43
CA GLN A 187 1.50 7.21 4.06
C GLN A 187 0.59 6.53 3.01
N ASN A 188 -0.08 5.42 3.36
CA ASN A 188 -0.88 4.63 2.41
C ASN A 188 -2.04 5.41 1.79
N MET A 189 -2.48 6.52 2.40
CA MET A 189 -3.53 7.37 1.81
C MET A 189 -3.07 8.01 0.50
N THR A 190 -1.76 8.22 0.35
CA THR A 190 -1.15 8.81 -0.83
C THR A 190 -0.80 7.79 -1.91
N PHE A 191 -1.14 6.51 -1.73
CA PHE A 191 -0.79 5.50 -2.72
C PHE A 191 -1.91 5.32 -3.74
N PRO A 192 -1.62 5.45 -5.05
CA PRO A 192 -2.60 5.10 -6.09
C PRO A 192 -2.95 3.61 -6.04
N VAL A 193 -4.11 3.24 -6.58
CA VAL A 193 -4.48 1.83 -6.77
C VAL A 193 -3.68 1.23 -7.93
N GLN A 194 -2.71 0.37 -7.61
CA GLN A 194 -1.77 -0.25 -8.56
C GLN A 194 -1.81 -1.79 -8.44
N PRO A 195 -2.81 -2.46 -9.02
CA PRO A 195 -2.92 -3.92 -8.94
C PRO A 195 -1.98 -4.59 -9.95
N ASP A 196 -1.16 -5.54 -9.49
CA ASP A 196 -0.43 -6.45 -10.36
C ASP A 196 -1.36 -7.03 -11.43
N PRO A 197 -1.04 -6.93 -12.74
CA PRO A 197 -2.00 -7.22 -13.81
C PRO A 197 -2.48 -8.67 -13.89
N ILE A 198 -1.81 -9.60 -13.19
CA ILE A 198 -2.07 -11.03 -13.25
C ILE A 198 -2.78 -11.50 -11.98
N SER A 199 -2.21 -11.18 -10.81
CA SER A 199 -2.74 -11.61 -9.51
C SER A 199 -3.84 -10.68 -8.97
N GLY A 200 -3.85 -9.41 -9.40
CA GLY A 200 -4.68 -8.35 -8.85
C GLY A 200 -4.23 -7.86 -7.47
N ALA A 201 -3.12 -8.38 -6.93
CA ALA A 201 -2.56 -7.93 -5.66
C ALA A 201 -1.94 -6.54 -5.79
N HIS A 202 -2.01 -5.72 -4.74
CA HIS A 202 -1.48 -4.37 -4.80
C HIS A 202 0.07 -4.34 -4.83
N CYS A 203 0.64 -3.59 -5.76
CA CYS A 203 2.07 -3.31 -5.86
C CYS A 203 2.46 -2.20 -4.88
N TRP A 204 2.87 -2.60 -3.66
CA TRP A 204 3.01 -1.67 -2.53
C TRP A 204 4.18 -0.69 -2.58
N HIS A 205 5.30 -1.05 -3.24
CA HIS A 205 6.43 -0.13 -3.38
C HIS A 205 6.02 1.04 -4.28
N GLN A 206 6.39 2.27 -3.92
CA GLN A 206 5.95 3.45 -4.65
C GLN A 206 7.11 4.14 -5.33
N ALA A 207 6.88 4.63 -6.56
CA ALA A 207 7.74 5.61 -7.18
C ALA A 207 7.41 6.98 -6.56
N VAL A 208 8.39 7.60 -5.92
CA VAL A 208 8.21 8.87 -5.21
C VAL A 208 9.28 9.88 -5.56
N ARG A 209 9.01 11.16 -5.28
CA ARG A 209 10.02 12.20 -5.15
C ARG A 209 10.05 12.68 -3.71
N VAL A 210 11.25 12.95 -3.21
CA VAL A 210 11.45 13.41 -1.84
C VAL A 210 12.18 14.74 -1.90
N SER A 211 11.65 15.73 -1.17
CA SER A 211 12.23 17.06 -1.07
C SER A 211 12.07 17.59 0.35
N LYS A 212 12.82 18.64 0.68
CA LYS A 212 12.59 19.40 1.91
C LYS A 212 11.15 19.92 1.92
N ALA A 213 10.48 19.87 3.07
CA ALA A 213 9.12 20.34 3.21
C ALA A 213 9.01 21.81 2.76
N ALA A 214 7.93 22.14 2.06
CA ALA A 214 7.71 23.48 1.51
C ALA A 214 7.32 24.47 2.63
N PRO A 215 7.47 25.79 2.41
CA PRO A 215 6.92 26.78 3.33
C PRO A 215 5.42 26.54 3.58
N GLY A 216 5.05 26.36 4.85
CA GLY A 216 3.67 26.10 5.26
C GLY A 216 3.29 24.62 5.43
N ASP A 217 4.13 23.69 4.96
CA ASP A 217 3.97 22.27 5.27
C ASP A 217 4.15 22.02 6.77
N ARG A 218 3.30 21.16 7.34
CA ARG A 218 3.42 20.72 8.73
C ARG A 218 3.50 19.21 8.81
N TYR A 219 4.14 18.71 9.86
CA TYR A 219 4.19 17.28 10.13
C TYR A 219 2.78 16.67 10.12
N GLY A 220 2.63 15.54 9.43
CA GLY A 220 1.36 14.83 9.32
C GLY A 220 0.38 15.38 8.30
N ASP A 221 0.73 16.46 7.59
CA ASP A 221 -0.07 16.93 6.46
C ASP A 221 -0.08 15.87 5.35
N ILE A 222 -1.27 15.61 4.80
CA ILE A 222 -1.51 14.75 3.65
C ILE A 222 -2.38 15.51 2.66
N SER A 223 -2.07 15.40 1.37
CA SER A 223 -2.92 15.89 0.29
C SER A 223 -2.99 14.83 -0.79
N VAL A 224 -4.20 14.52 -1.29
CA VAL A 224 -4.43 13.47 -2.29
C VAL A 224 -5.54 13.86 -3.25
N ASP A 225 -5.48 13.33 -4.47
CA ASP A 225 -6.49 13.50 -5.51
C ASP A 225 -7.04 12.13 -5.93
N THR A 226 -8.31 11.92 -5.61
CA THR A 226 -9.02 10.66 -5.88
C THR A 226 -9.26 10.42 -7.37
N ALA A 227 -9.39 11.48 -8.18
CA ALA A 227 -9.51 11.35 -9.63
C ALA A 227 -8.20 10.87 -10.25
N LYS A 228 -7.05 11.37 -9.75
CA LYS A 228 -5.73 10.85 -10.13
C LYS A 228 -5.58 9.38 -9.73
N SER A 229 -6.02 8.99 -8.54
CA SER A 229 -6.01 7.57 -8.13
C SER A 229 -6.81 6.68 -9.08
N ARG A 230 -8.00 7.14 -9.52
CA ARG A 230 -8.80 6.44 -10.52
C ARG A 230 -8.14 6.39 -11.89
N ALA A 231 -7.45 7.45 -12.30
CA ALA A 231 -6.69 7.47 -13.56
C ALA A 231 -5.54 6.46 -13.53
N VAL A 232 -4.77 6.40 -12.43
CA VAL A 232 -3.71 5.39 -12.26
C VAL A 232 -4.28 3.97 -12.31
N PHE A 233 -5.41 3.72 -11.65
CA PHE A 233 -6.07 2.42 -11.73
C PHE A 233 -6.42 2.03 -13.18
N ARG A 234 -6.94 2.96 -13.97
CA ARG A 234 -7.28 2.72 -15.39
C ARG A 234 -6.03 2.40 -16.22
N GLU A 235 -4.94 3.13 -16.03
CA GLU A 235 -3.64 2.83 -16.68
C GLU A 235 -3.17 1.41 -16.32
N TRP A 236 -3.27 1.01 -15.05
CA TRP A 236 -2.87 -0.35 -14.66
C TRP A 236 -3.79 -1.44 -15.21
N LEU A 237 -5.08 -1.13 -15.42
CA LEU A 237 -5.99 -2.06 -16.09
C LEU A 237 -5.58 -2.31 -17.55
N GLU A 238 -4.95 -1.35 -18.23
CA GLU A 238 -4.47 -1.53 -19.61
C GLU A 238 -3.38 -2.60 -19.72
N PHE A 239 -2.67 -2.89 -18.63
CA PHE A 239 -1.70 -3.99 -18.59
C PHE A 239 -2.34 -5.37 -18.44
N THR A 240 -3.65 -5.46 -18.18
CA THR A 240 -4.34 -6.74 -17.94
C THR A 240 -4.77 -7.42 -19.24
N ARG A 241 -4.91 -8.75 -19.20
CA ARG A 241 -5.51 -9.55 -20.28
C ARG A 241 -6.96 -9.88 -19.91
N SER A 242 -7.91 -9.46 -20.74
CA SER A 242 -9.33 -9.67 -20.46
C SER A 242 -9.67 -11.16 -20.46
N ALA A 243 -10.36 -11.60 -19.40
CA ALA A 243 -10.85 -12.97 -19.29
C ALA A 243 -11.88 -13.34 -20.39
N THR A 244 -12.59 -12.37 -20.97
CA THR A 244 -13.49 -12.63 -22.11
C THR A 244 -12.73 -13.13 -23.35
N GLY A 245 -11.47 -12.74 -23.51
CA GLY A 245 -10.64 -13.15 -24.66
C GLY A 245 -9.53 -14.16 -24.34
N HIS A 246 -9.12 -14.27 -23.07
CA HIS A 246 -7.94 -15.06 -22.66
C HIS A 246 -8.26 -16.13 -21.62
N SER A 247 -9.51 -16.24 -21.15
CA SER A 247 -9.90 -17.34 -20.28
C SER A 247 -10.10 -18.61 -21.11
N PRO A 248 -9.41 -19.71 -20.81
CA PRO A 248 -9.55 -20.97 -21.54
C PRO A 248 -10.90 -21.67 -21.27
N ASP A 249 -11.59 -21.32 -20.19
CA ASP A 249 -12.84 -21.95 -19.76
C ASP A 249 -14.00 -20.96 -19.59
N GLY A 250 -13.82 -19.71 -20.02
CA GLY A 250 -14.85 -18.67 -19.92
C GLY A 250 -15.12 -18.19 -18.49
N THR A 251 -14.27 -18.54 -17.51
CA THR A 251 -14.37 -18.03 -16.14
C THR A 251 -13.45 -16.83 -15.90
N ARG A 252 -13.67 -16.07 -14.82
CA ARG A 252 -12.87 -14.90 -14.42
C ARG A 252 -11.46 -15.24 -13.95
N ARG A 253 -11.19 -16.51 -13.61
CA ARG A 253 -9.95 -16.98 -12.97
C ARG A 253 -9.98 -18.50 -12.78
N PRO A 254 -8.82 -19.17 -12.66
CA PRO A 254 -8.76 -20.61 -12.45
C PRO A 254 -9.43 -21.07 -11.14
N TRP A 255 -10.26 -22.12 -11.21
CA TRP A 255 -10.92 -22.70 -10.02
C TRP A 255 -9.95 -23.40 -9.06
N TRP A 256 -8.87 -24.00 -9.56
CA TRP A 256 -7.94 -24.79 -8.75
C TRP A 256 -7.02 -23.92 -7.87
N LEU A 257 -6.84 -22.63 -8.18
CA LEU A 257 -6.00 -21.74 -7.38
C LEU A 257 -6.52 -21.61 -5.94
N LEU A 258 -5.63 -21.82 -4.98
CA LEU A 258 -5.92 -21.73 -3.55
C LEU A 258 -6.33 -20.31 -3.18
N ARG A 259 -7.34 -20.16 -2.32
CA ARG A 259 -7.77 -18.87 -1.78
C ARG A 259 -8.19 -18.95 -0.33
N PRO A 260 -7.77 -17.97 0.49
CA PRO A 260 -8.46 -17.67 1.74
C PRO A 260 -9.92 -17.31 1.41
N VAL A 261 -10.88 -18.00 2.00
CA VAL A 261 -12.32 -17.80 1.76
C VAL A 261 -12.68 -17.96 0.27
N ARG A 262 -12.64 -19.21 -0.22
CA ARG A 262 -12.96 -19.54 -1.62
C ARG A 262 -14.42 -19.14 -1.94
N PRO A 263 -14.65 -18.30 -2.96
CA PRO A 263 -16.01 -17.95 -3.38
C PRO A 263 -16.79 -19.15 -3.93
N GLU A 264 -18.11 -19.05 -3.94
CA GLU A 264 -18.98 -19.98 -4.66
C GLU A 264 -18.71 -19.97 -6.18
N ARG A 265 -19.08 -21.05 -6.87
CA ARG A 265 -18.79 -21.22 -8.30
C ARG A 265 -19.34 -20.08 -9.17
N ALA A 266 -20.55 -19.60 -8.89
CA ALA A 266 -21.18 -18.52 -9.66
C ALA A 266 -20.36 -17.23 -9.67
N ALA A 267 -19.54 -16.97 -8.64
CA ALA A 267 -18.67 -15.79 -8.61
C ALA A 267 -17.51 -15.83 -9.63
N TYR A 268 -17.27 -16.99 -10.25
CA TYR A 268 -16.28 -17.18 -11.30
C TYR A 268 -16.86 -16.89 -12.69
N ASP A 269 -18.17 -16.82 -12.86
CA ASP A 269 -18.81 -16.62 -14.16
C ASP A 269 -18.55 -15.21 -14.70
N LEU A 270 -18.23 -15.11 -15.99
CA LEU A 270 -18.17 -13.82 -16.68
C LEU A 270 -19.57 -13.20 -16.80
N PRO A 271 -19.69 -11.86 -16.80
CA PRO A 271 -20.98 -11.22 -17.07
C PRO A 271 -21.49 -11.66 -18.44
N ARG A 272 -22.79 -11.95 -18.55
CA ARG A 272 -23.42 -12.22 -19.85
C ARG A 272 -23.24 -10.99 -20.74
N ALA A 273 -22.74 -11.18 -21.95
CA ALA A 273 -22.61 -10.12 -22.93
C ALA A 273 -24.00 -9.53 -23.24
N GLY A 274 -24.27 -8.30 -22.80
CA GLY A 274 -25.56 -7.62 -23.03
C GLY A 274 -26.08 -6.73 -21.89
N GLY A 275 -25.47 -6.75 -20.69
CA GLY A 275 -25.85 -5.83 -19.62
C GLY A 275 -25.01 -4.56 -19.62
N ASN A 276 -25.53 -3.46 -20.20
CA ASN A 276 -24.96 -2.13 -20.05
C ASN A 276 -25.00 -1.74 -18.55
N GLY A 277 -23.88 -1.90 -17.86
CA GLY A 277 -23.69 -1.52 -16.46
C GLY A 277 -23.04 -0.14 -16.34
N ALA A 278 -23.57 0.87 -17.04
CA ALA A 278 -23.44 2.24 -16.58
C ALA A 278 -24.45 2.41 -15.43
N THR A 279 -24.07 2.05 -14.21
CA THR A 279 -24.79 2.52 -13.03
C THR A 279 -24.39 3.97 -12.81
N GLU A 280 -25.16 4.87 -13.41
CA GLU A 280 -25.25 6.27 -13.00
C GLU A 280 -25.67 6.34 -11.52
N GLY A 281 -25.07 7.31 -10.81
CA GLY A 281 -25.60 7.96 -9.61
C GLY A 281 -26.38 7.12 -8.60
N GLY A 282 -25.68 6.39 -7.73
CA GLY A 282 -26.26 5.99 -6.44
C GLY A 282 -26.38 7.20 -5.52
N THR A 283 -27.59 7.73 -5.37
CA THR A 283 -27.98 8.70 -4.33
C THR A 283 -27.57 8.15 -2.95
N PRO A 284 -26.89 8.91 -2.08
CA PRO A 284 -26.58 8.45 -0.74
C PRO A 284 -27.87 8.26 0.05
N PRO A 285 -27.98 7.22 0.89
CA PRO A 285 -29.14 7.07 1.77
C PRO A 285 -29.15 8.23 2.76
N GLY A 286 -30.23 9.00 2.76
CA GLY A 286 -30.53 9.97 3.80
C GLY A 286 -30.65 9.25 5.13
N GLY A 287 -29.82 9.67 6.09
CA GLY A 287 -29.99 9.29 7.49
C GLY A 287 -30.91 10.28 8.21
N PRO A 288 -31.61 9.84 9.27
CA PRO A 288 -31.90 10.73 10.39
C PRO A 288 -30.61 11.11 11.14
#